data_AF-H3A0M7-F1
#
_entry.id   AF-H3A0M7-F1
#
_cell.length_a   1.000
_cell.length_b   1.000
_cell.length_c   1.000
_cell.angle_alpha   90.00
_cell.angle_beta   90.00
_cell.angle_gamma   90.00
#
_symmetry.space_group_name_H-M   'P 1'
#
loop_
_entity.id
_entity.type
_entity.pdbx_description
1 polymer ?
#
loop_
_entity_poly.entity_id
_entity_poly.type
_entity_poly.pdbx_seq_one_letter_code
_entity_poly.pdbx_strand_id
1 'polypeptide(L)'
;EKMEAIKKKMQMLKLDKENALDRAEQAETDMKGAEDRSKQLEEELLGMQKKLKGTEDELDKYSEALKDAQEKLELAEKKAADAEAEVASLNRRIQLIEEELDRAQERLSTALLKLEEAEKAADESERAMKVIETRSQRDEERMELQEIQLKEAKFIAEEADRKYEEVARKLVIIEGDLERTEERAELAESKCAELEEELKNVTNSLKSLEAQAEKYSQKEDKYEEEIKILSDKLKEAETRAEFAERSVTKLEKTIDDLEDELYAQKLKYKAISEDLDHALNDMTSM
;
A
#
# COMPACT_ATOMS: atom_id res chain seq x y z
N GLU A 1 -207.39 23.62 -9.63
CA GLU A 1 -206.34 24.59 -9.21
C GLU A 1 -205.82 24.51 -7.75
N LYS A 2 -206.14 23.50 -6.91
CA LYS A 2 -205.44 23.32 -5.60
C LYS A 2 -204.77 21.95 -5.37
N MET A 3 -205.14 20.92 -6.14
CA MET A 3 -204.67 19.55 -5.91
C MET A 3 -203.38 19.19 -6.67
N GLU A 4 -203.06 19.90 -7.76
CA GLU A 4 -201.85 19.69 -8.56
C GLU A 4 -200.57 20.26 -7.89
N ALA A 5 -200.70 21.35 -7.13
CA ALA A 5 -199.59 22.00 -6.44
C ALA A 5 -199.03 21.16 -5.26
N ILE A 6 -199.88 20.39 -4.57
CA ILE A 6 -199.46 19.55 -3.44
C ILE A 6 -198.67 18.32 -3.92
N LYS A 7 -199.09 17.70 -5.03
CA LYS A 7 -198.37 16.57 -5.65
C LYS A 7 -196.95 16.95 -6.07
N LYS A 8 -196.78 18.14 -6.67
CA LYS A 8 -195.47 18.69 -7.05
C LYS A 8 -194.56 18.93 -5.84
N LYS A 9 -195.12 19.40 -4.71
CA LYS A 9 -194.34 19.67 -3.49
C LYS A 9 -193.89 18.38 -2.79
N MET A 10 -194.73 17.34 -2.81
CA MET A 10 -194.40 16.02 -2.27
C MET A 10 -193.38 15.25 -3.14
N GLN A 11 -193.46 15.42 -4.47
CA GLN A 11 -192.39 14.95 -5.37
C GLN A 11 -191.07 15.68 -5.14
N MET A 12 -191.09 17.00 -4.93
CA MET A 12 -189.87 17.75 -4.58
C MET A 12 -189.26 17.29 -3.25
N LEU A 13 -190.06 17.09 -2.20
CA LEU A 13 -189.54 16.62 -0.90
C LEU A 13 -188.95 15.20 -0.98
N LYS A 14 -189.51 14.34 -1.84
CA LYS A 14 -188.96 12.99 -2.06
C LYS A 14 -187.62 13.06 -2.80
N LEU A 15 -187.55 13.92 -3.82
CA LEU A 15 -186.32 14.19 -4.57
C LEU A 15 -185.24 14.82 -3.67
N ASP A 16 -185.60 15.72 -2.76
CA ASP A 16 -184.68 16.33 -1.80
C ASP A 16 -184.15 15.30 -0.78
N LYS A 17 -184.99 14.34 -0.36
CA LYS A 17 -184.56 13.25 0.53
C LYS A 17 -183.62 12.27 -0.19
N GLU A 18 -183.92 11.90 -1.43
CA GLU A 18 -183.04 11.05 -2.25
C GLU A 18 -181.71 11.78 -2.52
N ASN A 19 -181.72 13.06 -2.88
CA ASN A 19 -180.50 13.88 -3.03
C ASN A 19 -179.68 14.01 -1.74
N ALA A 20 -180.34 14.06 -0.57
CA ALA A 20 -179.65 14.13 0.72
C ALA A 20 -179.01 12.78 1.11
N LEU A 21 -179.65 11.66 0.78
CA LEU A 21 -179.10 10.32 0.97
C LEU A 21 -177.93 10.06 0.02
N ASP A 22 -178.07 10.40 -1.27
CA ASP A 22 -176.96 10.30 -2.23
C ASP A 22 -175.78 11.17 -1.82
N ARG A 23 -176.02 12.38 -1.27
CA ARG A 23 -174.96 13.21 -0.70
C ARG A 23 -174.30 12.59 0.54
N ALA A 24 -175.06 11.90 1.39
CA ALA A 24 -174.52 11.25 2.57
C ALA A 24 -173.68 10.02 2.18
N GLU A 25 -174.15 9.19 1.25
CA GLU A 25 -173.39 8.06 0.71
C GLU A 25 -172.13 8.54 -0.03
N GLN A 26 -172.24 9.62 -0.82
CA GLN A 26 -171.08 10.24 -1.48
C GLN A 26 -170.06 10.74 -0.45
N ALA A 27 -170.51 11.40 0.62
CA ALA A 27 -169.64 11.89 1.69
C ALA A 27 -168.98 10.73 2.48
N GLU A 28 -169.68 9.63 2.70
CA GLU A 28 -169.14 8.44 3.38
C GLU A 28 -168.11 7.71 2.49
N THR A 29 -168.36 7.66 1.18
CA THR A 29 -167.41 7.13 0.19
C THR A 29 -166.17 8.01 0.08
N ASP A 30 -166.33 9.33 0.08
CA ASP A 30 -165.24 10.30 0.06
C ASP A 30 -164.43 10.27 1.37
N MET A 31 -165.08 10.11 2.52
CA MET A 31 -164.43 9.96 3.83
C MET A 31 -163.57 8.68 3.86
N LYS A 32 -164.12 7.56 3.40
CA LYS A 32 -163.39 6.29 3.34
C LYS A 32 -162.21 6.36 2.38
N GLY A 33 -162.38 7.02 1.23
CA GLY A 33 -161.29 7.30 0.29
C GLY A 33 -160.22 8.23 0.86
N ALA A 34 -160.59 9.19 1.70
CA ALA A 34 -159.66 10.07 2.40
C ALA A 34 -158.90 9.33 3.53
N GLU A 35 -159.57 8.45 4.28
CA GLU A 35 -158.93 7.59 5.29
C GLU A 35 -157.93 6.62 4.66
N ASP A 36 -158.28 5.98 3.54
CA ASP A 36 -157.38 5.08 2.83
C ASP A 36 -156.17 5.83 2.26
N ARG A 37 -156.37 7.05 1.74
CA ARG A 37 -155.24 7.93 1.34
C ARG A 37 -154.39 8.36 2.53
N SER A 38 -155.00 8.67 3.67
CA SER A 38 -154.27 9.04 4.89
C SER A 38 -153.40 7.88 5.36
N LYS A 39 -153.93 6.65 5.35
CA LYS A 39 -153.16 5.44 5.68
C LYS A 39 -152.01 5.19 4.71
N GLN A 40 -152.25 5.33 3.41
CA GLN A 40 -151.19 5.20 2.40
C GLN A 40 -150.08 6.23 2.61
N LEU A 41 -150.45 7.50 2.88
CA LEU A 41 -149.48 8.56 3.15
C LEU A 41 -148.72 8.34 4.47
N GLU A 42 -149.37 7.82 5.52
CA GLU A 42 -148.71 7.45 6.78
C GLU A 42 -147.73 6.30 6.59
N GLU A 43 -148.09 5.25 5.82
CA GLU A 43 -147.19 4.15 5.48
C GLU A 43 -146.01 4.62 4.61
N GLU A 44 -146.25 5.49 3.63
CA GLU A 44 -145.19 6.11 2.82
C GLU A 44 -144.26 6.99 3.66
N LEU A 45 -144.81 7.79 4.58
CA LEU A 45 -144.04 8.62 5.50
C LEU A 45 -143.16 7.75 6.40
N LEU A 46 -143.70 6.66 6.94
CA LEU A 46 -142.95 5.71 7.76
C LEU A 46 -141.83 5.04 6.95
N GLY A 47 -142.12 4.67 5.69
CA GLY A 47 -141.13 4.13 4.75
C GLY A 47 -140.01 5.12 4.43
N MET A 48 -140.36 6.40 4.21
CA MET A 48 -139.39 7.47 3.97
C MET A 48 -138.55 7.78 5.19
N GLN A 49 -139.13 7.81 6.39
CA GLN A 49 -138.38 7.97 7.65
C GLN A 49 -137.39 6.82 7.87
N LYS A 50 -137.78 5.58 7.57
CA LYS A 50 -136.88 4.42 7.66
C LYS A 50 -135.74 4.50 6.65
N LYS A 51 -136.00 4.94 5.42
CA LYS A 51 -134.97 5.19 4.41
C LYS A 51 -134.02 6.32 4.81
N LEU A 52 -134.57 7.43 5.31
CA LEU A 52 -133.79 8.57 5.79
C LEU A 52 -132.82 8.12 6.90
N LYS A 53 -133.33 7.39 7.90
CA LYS A 53 -132.48 6.84 8.96
C LYS A 53 -131.40 5.89 8.44
N GLY A 54 -131.74 5.03 7.47
CA GLY A 54 -130.76 4.17 6.81
C GLY A 54 -129.66 4.96 6.10
N THR A 55 -130.01 6.04 5.40
CA THR A 55 -129.04 6.92 4.73
C THR A 55 -128.22 7.75 5.71
N GLU A 56 -128.78 8.15 6.86
CA GLU A 56 -128.05 8.83 7.94
C GLU A 56 -127.02 7.88 8.56
N ASP A 57 -127.43 6.65 8.90
CA ASP A 57 -126.51 5.62 9.42
C ASP A 57 -125.38 5.28 8.42
N GLU A 58 -125.67 5.29 7.11
CA GLU A 58 -124.65 5.11 6.06
C GLU A 58 -123.73 6.33 5.94
N LEU A 59 -124.28 7.54 6.00
CA LEU A 59 -123.50 8.79 5.96
C LEU A 59 -122.53 8.87 7.14
N ASP A 60 -122.97 8.51 8.33
CA ASP A 60 -122.14 8.47 9.54
C ASP A 60 -120.99 7.46 9.37
N LYS A 61 -121.28 6.24 8.90
CA LYS A 61 -120.26 5.22 8.62
C LYS A 61 -119.24 5.69 7.58
N TYR A 62 -119.70 6.30 6.48
CA TYR A 62 -118.79 6.80 5.46
C TYR A 62 -117.98 8.00 5.94
N SER A 63 -118.54 8.84 6.81
CA SER A 63 -117.84 9.98 7.40
C SER A 63 -116.74 9.53 8.37
N GLU A 64 -117.03 8.54 9.23
CA GLU A 64 -116.01 7.93 10.10
C GLU A 64 -114.92 7.23 9.27
N ALA A 65 -115.30 6.43 8.27
CA ALA A 65 -114.34 5.76 7.39
C ALA A 65 -113.46 6.75 6.60
N LEU A 66 -114.03 7.88 6.17
CA LEU A 66 -113.28 8.94 5.48
C LEU A 66 -112.26 9.58 6.44
N LYS A 67 -112.67 9.87 7.67
CA LYS A 67 -111.78 10.46 8.68
C LYS A 67 -110.63 9.51 9.01
N ASP A 68 -110.90 8.23 9.24
CA ASP A 68 -109.88 7.20 9.47
C ASP A 68 -108.91 7.07 8.28
N ALA A 69 -109.42 7.16 7.05
CA ALA A 69 -108.61 7.11 5.85
C ALA A 69 -107.72 8.35 5.71
N GLN A 70 -108.23 9.54 6.05
CA GLN A 70 -107.46 10.78 6.07
C GLN A 70 -106.35 10.74 7.12
N GLU A 71 -106.64 10.30 8.35
CA GLU A 71 -105.62 10.16 9.40
C GLU A 71 -104.51 9.16 8.99
N LYS A 72 -104.89 8.04 8.35
CA LYS A 72 -103.92 7.08 7.81
C LYS A 72 -103.09 7.66 6.67
N LEU A 73 -103.70 8.46 5.79
CA LEU A 73 -103.01 9.13 4.69
C LEU A 73 -101.97 10.12 5.23
N GLU A 74 -102.34 10.99 6.16
CA GLU A 74 -101.42 11.95 6.77
C GLU A 74 -100.23 11.26 7.46
N LEU A 75 -100.49 10.14 8.15
CA LEU A 75 -99.43 9.35 8.79
C LEU A 75 -98.50 8.67 7.77
N ALA A 76 -99.04 8.23 6.63
CA ALA A 76 -98.26 7.66 5.54
C ALA A 76 -97.42 8.74 4.83
N GLU A 77 -97.99 9.90 4.55
CA GLU A 77 -97.30 11.05 3.95
C GLU A 77 -96.16 11.54 4.86
N LYS A 78 -96.40 11.64 6.17
CA LYS A 78 -95.35 12.00 7.14
C LYS A 78 -94.20 10.99 7.12
N LYS A 79 -94.50 9.69 7.14
CA LYS A 79 -93.47 8.63 7.05
C LYS A 79 -92.70 8.68 5.73
N ALA A 80 -93.38 8.95 4.62
CA ALA A 80 -92.73 9.10 3.32
C ALA A 80 -91.78 10.31 3.33
N ALA A 81 -92.22 11.46 3.85
CA ALA A 81 -91.40 12.65 3.97
C ALA A 81 -90.16 12.44 4.87
N ASP A 82 -90.33 11.75 6.00
CA ASP A 82 -89.21 11.39 6.90
C ASP A 82 -88.20 10.47 6.18
N ALA A 83 -88.68 9.45 5.45
CA ALA A 83 -87.82 8.55 4.68
C ALA A 83 -87.11 9.26 3.51
N GLU A 84 -87.78 10.16 2.79
CA GLU A 84 -87.18 10.98 1.74
C GLU A 84 -86.08 11.89 2.30
N ALA A 85 -86.29 12.48 3.49
CA ALA A 85 -85.29 13.28 4.18
C ALA A 85 -84.06 12.45 4.60
N GLU A 86 -84.27 11.23 5.10
CA GLU A 86 -83.18 10.30 5.44
C GLU A 86 -82.38 9.89 4.19
N VAL A 87 -83.06 9.55 3.09
CA VAL A 87 -82.41 9.21 1.82
C VAL A 87 -81.59 10.38 1.29
N ALA A 88 -82.12 11.61 1.36
CA ALA A 88 -81.38 12.81 0.97
C ALA A 88 -80.11 13.03 1.83
N SER A 89 -80.21 12.79 3.14
CA SER A 89 -79.08 12.88 4.06
C SER A 89 -78.01 11.81 3.78
N LEU A 90 -78.43 10.56 3.57
CA LEU A 90 -77.52 9.46 3.23
C LEU A 90 -76.83 9.68 1.89
N ASN A 91 -77.53 10.20 0.88
CA ASN A 91 -76.92 10.53 -0.42
C ASN A 91 -75.85 11.62 -0.28
N ARG A 92 -76.09 12.65 0.54
CA ARG A 92 -75.05 13.66 0.85
C ARG A 92 -73.84 13.03 1.56
N ARG A 93 -74.08 12.11 2.50
CA ARG A 93 -73.01 11.40 3.20
C ARG A 93 -72.20 10.52 2.26
N ILE A 94 -72.83 9.83 1.32
CA ILE A 94 -72.15 9.02 0.30
C ILE A 94 -71.21 9.90 -0.52
N GLN A 95 -71.68 11.04 -1.04
CA GLN A 95 -70.85 11.97 -1.82
C GLN A 95 -69.62 12.45 -1.04
N LEU A 96 -69.79 12.81 0.24
CA LEU A 96 -68.67 13.24 1.08
C LEU A 96 -67.63 12.12 1.29
N ILE A 97 -68.08 10.88 1.49
CA ILE A 97 -67.19 9.73 1.67
C ILE A 97 -66.47 9.40 0.35
N GLU A 98 -67.15 9.51 -0.79
CA GLU A 98 -66.54 9.33 -2.11
C GLU A 98 -65.45 10.37 -2.37
N GLU A 99 -65.71 11.65 -2.09
CA GLU A 99 -64.69 12.70 -2.20
C GLU A 99 -63.50 12.48 -1.25
N GLU A 100 -63.74 12.01 -0.02
CA GLU A 100 -62.66 11.67 0.92
C GLU A 100 -61.83 10.48 0.43
N LEU A 101 -62.49 9.47 -0.17
CA LEU A 101 -61.83 8.31 -0.74
C LEU A 101 -60.94 8.69 -1.91
N ASP A 102 -61.44 9.52 -2.84
CA ASP A 102 -60.66 10.01 -3.99
C ASP A 102 -59.42 10.78 -3.53
N ARG A 103 -59.58 11.69 -2.55
CA ARG A 103 -58.45 12.43 -1.96
C ARG A 103 -57.46 11.50 -1.26
N ALA A 104 -57.91 10.46 -0.58
CA ALA A 104 -57.04 9.48 0.05
C ALA A 104 -56.26 8.66 -0.99
N GLN A 105 -56.91 8.28 -2.10
CA GLN A 105 -56.28 7.56 -3.20
C GLN A 105 -55.22 8.40 -3.92
N GLU A 106 -55.47 9.69 -4.20
CA GLU A 106 -54.47 10.60 -4.78
C GLU A 106 -53.24 10.76 -3.88
N ARG A 107 -53.47 10.91 -2.57
CA ARG A 107 -52.38 10.97 -1.57
C ARG A 107 -51.58 9.69 -1.53
N LEU A 108 -52.24 8.53 -1.56
CA LEU A 108 -51.58 7.23 -1.58
C LEU A 108 -50.75 7.06 -2.84
N SER A 109 -51.29 7.39 -4.01
CA SER A 109 -50.57 7.33 -5.28
C SER A 109 -49.29 8.19 -5.25
N THR A 110 -49.40 9.42 -4.74
CA THR A 110 -48.24 10.31 -4.58
C THR A 110 -47.20 9.75 -3.59
N ALA A 111 -47.65 9.15 -2.49
CA ALA A 111 -46.76 8.55 -1.50
C ALA A 111 -46.02 7.33 -2.07
N LEU A 112 -46.69 6.50 -2.86
CA LEU A 112 -46.09 5.34 -3.52
C LEU A 112 -45.04 5.76 -4.56
N LEU A 113 -45.32 6.79 -5.37
CA LEU A 113 -44.33 7.32 -6.31
C LEU A 113 -43.07 7.83 -5.59
N LYS A 114 -43.22 8.57 -4.50
CA LYS A 114 -42.08 9.04 -3.69
C LYS A 114 -41.30 7.90 -3.05
N LEU A 115 -41.99 6.83 -2.64
CA LEU A 115 -41.34 5.65 -2.09
C LEU A 115 -40.49 4.96 -3.16
N GLU A 116 -41.03 4.77 -4.37
CA GLU A 116 -40.30 4.17 -5.49
C GLU A 116 -39.06 5.00 -5.89
N GLU A 117 -39.17 6.33 -5.89
CA GLU A 117 -38.03 7.22 -6.13
C GLU A 117 -36.96 7.10 -5.04
N ALA A 118 -37.37 7.01 -3.77
CA ALA A 118 -36.46 6.84 -2.65
C ALA A 118 -35.76 5.47 -2.66
N GLU A 119 -36.48 4.41 -3.03
CA GLU A 119 -35.92 3.06 -3.19
C GLU A 119 -34.86 3.04 -4.30
N LYS A 120 -35.15 3.64 -5.46
CA LYS A 120 -34.17 3.76 -6.56
C LYS A 120 -32.92 4.52 -6.13
N ALA A 121 -33.08 5.64 -5.41
CA ALA A 121 -31.96 6.42 -4.90
C ALA A 121 -31.13 5.63 -3.86
N ALA A 122 -31.78 4.84 -3.01
CA ALA A 122 -31.10 3.96 -2.05
C ALA A 122 -30.29 2.86 -2.75
N ASP A 123 -30.87 2.19 -3.74
CA ASP A 123 -30.20 1.16 -4.54
C ASP A 123 -28.96 1.71 -5.28
N GLU A 124 -29.07 2.91 -5.86
CA GLU A 124 -27.94 3.58 -6.52
C GLU A 124 -26.84 3.95 -5.51
N SER A 125 -27.22 4.43 -4.32
CA SER A 125 -26.29 4.74 -3.24
C SER A 125 -25.57 3.49 -2.73
N GLU A 126 -26.26 2.36 -2.59
CA GLU A 126 -25.66 1.10 -2.17
C GLU A 126 -24.64 0.59 -3.20
N ARG A 127 -24.99 0.67 -4.50
CA ARG A 127 -24.06 0.33 -5.58
C ARG A 127 -22.81 1.21 -5.56
N ALA A 128 -22.98 2.51 -5.38
CA ALA A 128 -21.87 3.45 -5.28
C ALA A 128 -20.98 3.14 -4.07
N MET A 129 -21.58 2.86 -2.92
CA MET A 129 -20.86 2.47 -1.70
C MET A 129 -20.02 1.21 -1.93
N LYS A 130 -20.58 0.18 -2.56
CA LYS A 130 -19.87 -1.07 -2.86
C LYS A 130 -18.68 -0.89 -3.80
N VAL A 131 -18.80 -0.01 -4.79
CA VAL A 131 -17.69 0.36 -5.68
C VAL A 131 -16.58 1.08 -4.90
N ILE A 132 -16.93 2.01 -4.02
CA ILE A 132 -15.98 2.73 -3.17
C ILE A 132 -15.27 1.77 -2.21
N GLU A 133 -16.01 0.86 -1.56
CA GLU A 133 -15.46 -0.15 -0.67
C GLU A 133 -14.44 -1.04 -1.39
N THR A 134 -14.79 -1.54 -2.59
CA THR A 134 -13.88 -2.35 -3.41
C THR A 134 -12.63 -1.56 -3.82
N ARG A 135 -12.77 -0.26 -4.12
CA ARG A 135 -11.60 0.60 -4.42
C ARG A 135 -10.73 0.79 -3.19
N SER A 136 -11.33 1.05 -2.03
CA SER A 136 -10.63 1.24 -0.76
C SER A 136 -9.82 0.00 -0.39
N GLN A 137 -10.40 -1.19 -0.50
CA GLN A 137 -9.70 -2.46 -0.22
C GLN A 137 -8.48 -2.64 -1.15
N ARG A 138 -8.64 -2.36 -2.45
CA ARG A 138 -7.53 -2.46 -3.41
C ARG A 138 -6.42 -1.43 -3.16
N ASP A 139 -6.79 -0.22 -2.75
CA ASP A 139 -5.81 0.82 -2.42
C ASP A 139 -5.08 0.47 -1.11
N GLU A 140 -5.76 -0.13 -0.13
CA GLU A 140 -5.17 -0.62 1.12
C GLU A 140 -4.18 -1.76 0.86
N GLU A 141 -4.56 -2.79 0.09
CA GLU A 141 -3.66 -3.87 -0.33
C GLU A 141 -2.42 -3.34 -1.08
N ARG A 142 -2.61 -2.35 -1.96
CA ARG A 142 -1.48 -1.72 -2.69
C ARG A 142 -0.57 -0.96 -1.73
N MET A 143 -1.14 -0.24 -0.77
CA MET A 143 -0.38 0.52 0.23
C MET A 143 0.47 -0.42 1.11
N GLU A 144 -0.10 -1.52 1.58
CA GLU A 144 0.63 -2.52 2.37
C GLU A 144 1.81 -3.11 1.59
N LEU A 145 1.60 -3.48 0.32
CA LEU A 145 2.66 -4.02 -0.53
C LEU A 145 3.77 -2.98 -0.78
N GLN A 146 3.40 -1.72 -1.01
CA GLN A 146 4.37 -0.63 -1.15
C GLN A 146 5.14 -0.36 0.15
N GLU A 147 4.50 -0.51 1.31
CA GLU A 147 5.17 -0.34 2.60
C GLU A 147 6.22 -1.43 2.84
N ILE A 148 5.92 -2.68 2.49
CA ILE A 148 6.88 -3.79 2.55
C ILE A 148 8.06 -3.52 1.61
N GLN A 149 7.80 -3.18 0.35
CA GLN A 149 8.86 -2.85 -0.61
C GLN A 149 9.72 -1.67 -0.15
N LEU A 150 9.12 -0.65 0.46
CA LEU A 150 9.86 0.48 1.01
C LEU A 150 10.76 0.07 2.18
N LYS A 151 10.29 -0.81 3.07
CA LYS A 151 11.10 -1.35 4.18
C LYS A 151 12.28 -2.16 3.65
N GLU A 152 12.06 -3.01 2.65
CA GLU A 152 13.12 -3.79 2.00
C GLU A 152 14.16 -2.88 1.31
N ALA A 153 13.70 -1.89 0.54
CA ALA A 153 14.59 -0.95 -0.13
C ALA A 153 15.44 -0.13 0.86
N LYS A 154 14.86 0.28 1.99
CA LYS A 154 15.60 0.96 3.07
C LYS A 154 16.65 0.04 3.70
N PHE A 155 16.29 -1.20 3.99
CA PHE A 155 17.23 -2.17 4.54
C PHE A 155 18.41 -2.42 3.60
N ILE A 156 18.16 -2.59 2.30
CA ILE A 156 19.21 -2.78 1.29
C ILE A 156 20.11 -1.54 1.21
N ALA A 157 19.54 -0.34 1.24
CA ALA A 157 20.32 0.91 1.24
C ALA A 157 21.22 1.02 2.48
N GLU A 158 20.67 0.76 3.67
CA GLU A 158 21.44 0.77 4.92
C GLU A 158 22.56 -0.29 4.93
N GLU A 159 22.31 -1.48 4.39
CA GLU A 159 23.34 -2.53 4.28
C GLU A 159 24.45 -2.13 3.28
N ALA A 160 24.07 -1.48 2.18
CA ALA A 160 25.03 -0.95 1.21
C ALA A 160 25.89 0.15 1.86
N ASP A 161 25.29 1.10 2.56
CA ASP A 161 26.01 2.18 3.26
C ASP A 161 27.00 1.63 4.29
N ARG A 162 26.60 0.62 5.07
CA ARG A 162 27.52 -0.06 6.01
C ARG A 162 28.71 -0.72 5.30
N LYS A 163 28.48 -1.40 4.17
CA LYS A 163 29.55 -2.00 3.36
C LYS A 163 30.47 -0.92 2.77
N TYR A 164 29.91 0.18 2.29
CA TYR A 164 30.68 1.32 1.78
C TYR A 164 31.57 1.93 2.87
N GLU A 165 31.05 2.15 4.07
CA GLU A 165 31.85 2.64 5.19
C GLU A 165 32.99 1.68 5.57
N GLU A 166 32.73 0.37 5.59
CA GLU A 166 33.76 -0.62 5.89
C GLU A 166 34.88 -0.63 4.85
N VAL A 167 34.52 -0.60 3.56
CA VAL A 167 35.48 -0.52 2.46
C VAL A 167 36.28 0.78 2.52
N ALA A 168 35.61 1.92 2.78
CA ALA A 168 36.28 3.21 2.92
C ALA A 168 37.29 3.21 4.07
N ARG A 169 36.94 2.65 5.24
CA ARG A 169 37.89 2.53 6.36
C ARG A 169 39.07 1.63 6.02
N LYS A 170 38.84 0.50 5.33
CA LYS A 170 39.91 -0.40 4.88
C LYS A 170 40.84 0.29 3.88
N LEU A 171 40.28 1.08 2.96
CA LEU A 171 41.05 1.82 1.96
C LEU A 171 42.04 2.78 2.63
N VAL A 172 41.58 3.57 3.61
CA VAL A 172 42.45 4.52 4.35
C VAL A 172 43.61 3.81 5.05
N ILE A 173 43.38 2.62 5.61
CA ILE A 173 44.45 1.83 6.25
C ILE A 173 45.48 1.39 5.21
N ILE A 174 45.02 0.87 4.07
CA ILE A 174 45.89 0.40 2.99
C ILE A 174 46.68 1.56 2.37
N GLU A 175 46.06 2.72 2.18
CA GLU A 175 46.73 3.94 1.70
C GLU A 175 47.85 4.36 2.66
N GLY A 176 47.60 4.35 3.97
CA GLY A 176 48.63 4.67 4.96
C GLY A 176 49.75 3.62 5.05
N ASP A 177 49.44 2.33 4.83
CA ASP A 177 50.47 1.30 4.75
C ASP A 177 51.29 1.40 3.46
N LEU A 178 50.65 1.77 2.34
CA LEU A 178 51.31 2.02 1.06
C LEU A 178 52.33 3.15 1.20
N GLU A 179 51.94 4.32 1.74
CA GLU A 179 52.83 5.46 1.96
C GLU A 179 54.07 5.05 2.78
N ARG A 180 53.90 4.29 3.87
CA ARG A 180 55.03 3.78 4.68
C ARG A 180 55.93 2.84 3.90
N THR A 181 55.36 2.00 3.04
CA THR A 181 56.16 1.08 2.20
C THR A 181 56.94 1.82 1.12
N GLU A 182 56.35 2.88 0.55
CA GLU A 182 57.00 3.75 -0.43
C GLU A 182 58.18 4.50 0.21
N GLU A 183 57.98 5.16 1.36
CA GLU A 183 59.06 5.83 2.10
C GLU A 183 60.23 4.87 2.43
N ARG A 184 59.91 3.64 2.81
CA ARG A 184 60.92 2.62 3.09
C ARG A 184 61.65 2.16 1.84
N ALA A 185 60.96 2.04 0.71
CA ALA A 185 61.56 1.67 -0.57
C ALA A 185 62.51 2.77 -1.05
N GLU A 186 62.10 4.05 -1.01
CA GLU A 186 62.94 5.19 -1.36
C GLU A 186 64.22 5.24 -0.51
N LEU A 187 64.11 5.02 0.80
CA LEU A 187 65.28 4.96 1.69
C LEU A 187 66.22 3.79 1.32
N ALA A 188 65.66 2.64 0.97
CA ALA A 188 66.45 1.48 0.55
C ALA A 188 67.14 1.72 -0.79
N GLU A 189 66.48 2.35 -1.75
CA GLU A 189 67.07 2.74 -3.03
C GLU A 189 68.21 3.74 -2.86
N SER A 190 68.03 4.78 -2.03
CA SER A 190 69.09 5.73 -1.70
C SER A 190 70.32 5.03 -1.12
N LYS A 191 70.10 4.11 -0.18
CA LYS A 191 71.20 3.34 0.44
C LYS A 191 71.89 2.40 -0.55
N CYS A 192 71.13 1.80 -1.47
CA CYS A 192 71.70 0.97 -2.53
C CYS A 192 72.60 1.80 -3.46
N ALA A 193 72.14 2.99 -3.87
CA ALA A 193 72.92 3.91 -4.70
C ALA A 193 74.22 4.38 -4.00
N GLU A 194 74.16 4.68 -2.71
CA GLU A 194 75.36 5.00 -1.90
C GLU A 194 76.36 3.84 -1.89
N LEU A 195 75.90 2.62 -1.61
CA LEU A 195 76.74 1.42 -1.57
C LEU A 195 77.33 1.07 -2.95
N GLU A 196 76.57 1.27 -4.03
CA GLU A 196 77.06 1.07 -5.39
C GLU A 196 78.22 2.03 -5.73
N GLU A 197 78.13 3.30 -5.33
CA GLU A 197 79.20 4.27 -5.55
C GLU A 197 80.41 3.98 -4.65
N GLU A 198 80.22 3.58 -3.39
CA GLU A 198 81.31 3.11 -2.53
C GLU A 198 82.03 1.89 -3.12
N LEU A 199 81.27 0.90 -3.60
CA LEU A 199 81.81 -0.30 -4.23
C LEU A 199 82.64 0.04 -5.46
N LYS A 200 82.18 0.98 -6.28
CA LYS A 200 82.93 1.46 -7.45
C LYS A 200 84.24 2.14 -7.04
N ASN A 201 84.23 2.96 -5.99
CA ASN A 201 85.43 3.61 -5.46
C ASN A 201 86.44 2.61 -4.89
N VAL A 202 85.97 1.62 -4.13
CA VAL A 202 86.80 0.52 -3.61
C VAL A 202 87.37 -0.31 -4.76
N THR A 203 86.57 -0.63 -5.77
CA THR A 203 87.01 -1.39 -6.95
C THR A 203 88.11 -0.65 -7.72
N ASN A 204 87.98 0.66 -7.90
CA ASN A 204 89.00 1.48 -8.54
C ASN A 204 90.29 1.53 -7.72
N SER A 205 90.18 1.66 -6.39
CA SER A 205 91.33 1.65 -5.48
C SER A 205 92.05 0.30 -5.48
N LEU A 206 91.29 -0.80 -5.49
CA LEU A 206 91.82 -2.16 -5.57
C LEU A 206 92.62 -2.36 -6.86
N LYS A 207 92.08 -1.96 -8.02
CA LYS A 207 92.80 -2.05 -9.30
C LYS A 207 94.14 -1.29 -9.27
N SER A 208 94.17 -0.12 -8.63
CA SER A 208 95.41 0.66 -8.48
C SER A 208 96.42 -0.06 -7.57
N LEU A 209 95.95 -0.67 -6.48
CA LEU A 209 96.80 -1.44 -5.57
C LEU A 209 97.32 -2.72 -6.23
N GLU A 210 96.49 -3.43 -6.99
CA GLU A 210 96.89 -4.61 -7.77
C GLU A 210 98.00 -4.27 -8.77
N ALA A 211 97.81 -3.20 -9.55
CA ALA A 211 98.84 -2.72 -10.48
C ALA A 211 100.15 -2.33 -9.77
N GLN A 212 100.05 -1.76 -8.56
CA GLN A 212 101.22 -1.42 -7.76
C GLN A 212 101.92 -2.66 -7.17
N ALA A 213 101.15 -3.64 -6.71
CA ALA A 213 101.65 -4.92 -6.22
C ALA A 213 102.39 -5.68 -7.33
N GLU A 214 101.82 -5.75 -8.53
CA GLU A 214 102.46 -6.38 -9.70
C GLU A 214 103.77 -5.68 -10.08
N LYS A 215 103.79 -4.33 -10.03
CA LYS A 215 105.01 -3.55 -10.24
C LYS A 215 106.10 -3.81 -9.18
N TYR A 216 105.72 -4.00 -7.91
CA TYR A 216 106.67 -4.33 -6.86
C TYR A 216 107.17 -5.77 -6.97
N SER A 217 106.29 -6.73 -7.29
CA SER A 217 106.64 -8.12 -7.58
C SER A 217 107.67 -8.22 -8.72
N GLN A 218 107.45 -7.53 -9.85
CA GLN A 218 108.44 -7.46 -10.93
C GLN A 218 109.78 -6.81 -10.55
N LYS A 219 109.78 -5.89 -9.56
CA LYS A 219 111.02 -5.31 -9.03
C LYS A 219 111.74 -6.30 -8.12
N GLU A 220 110.99 -7.01 -7.29
CA GLU A 220 111.49 -8.07 -6.41
C GLU A 220 112.20 -9.14 -7.24
N ASP A 221 111.56 -9.67 -8.29
CA ASP A 221 112.16 -10.65 -9.20
C ASP A 221 113.51 -10.17 -9.79
N LYS A 222 113.57 -8.90 -10.22
CA LYS A 222 114.80 -8.30 -10.76
C LYS A 222 115.89 -8.20 -9.70
N TYR A 223 115.54 -7.76 -8.49
CA TYR A 223 116.51 -7.68 -7.40
C TYR A 223 116.98 -9.06 -6.96
N GLU A 224 116.10 -10.07 -6.93
CA GLU A 224 116.50 -11.46 -6.67
C GLU A 224 117.49 -11.97 -7.72
N GLU A 225 117.26 -11.70 -9.01
CA GLU A 225 118.18 -12.08 -10.09
C GLU A 225 119.52 -11.34 -9.99
N GLU A 226 119.52 -10.03 -9.71
CA GLU A 226 120.74 -9.26 -9.46
C GLU A 226 121.52 -9.79 -8.25
N ILE A 227 120.84 -10.09 -7.13
CA ILE A 227 121.44 -10.67 -5.93
C ILE A 227 122.07 -12.02 -6.25
N LYS A 228 121.41 -12.87 -7.05
CA LYS A 228 121.94 -14.17 -7.47
C LYS A 228 123.22 -14.00 -8.30
N ILE A 229 123.20 -13.12 -9.30
CA ILE A 229 124.38 -12.82 -10.14
C ILE A 229 125.53 -12.28 -9.28
N LEU A 230 125.27 -11.35 -8.38
CA LEU A 230 126.28 -10.79 -7.47
C LEU A 230 126.83 -11.85 -6.52
N SER A 231 125.98 -12.75 -6.02
CA SER A 231 126.38 -13.87 -5.16
C SER A 231 127.26 -14.87 -5.89
N ASP A 232 126.94 -15.20 -7.14
CA ASP A 232 127.76 -16.09 -7.97
C ASP A 232 129.12 -15.45 -8.28
N LYS A 233 129.15 -14.16 -8.64
CA LYS A 233 130.41 -13.40 -8.81
C LYS A 233 131.24 -13.34 -7.52
N LEU A 234 130.59 -13.19 -6.37
CA LEU A 234 131.27 -13.20 -5.08
C LEU A 234 131.95 -14.55 -4.84
N LYS A 235 131.26 -15.67 -5.06
CA LYS A 235 131.84 -17.02 -4.94
C LYS A 235 133.01 -17.24 -5.91
N GLU A 236 132.91 -16.78 -7.15
CA GLU A 236 134.03 -16.85 -8.10
C GLU A 236 135.24 -16.03 -7.62
N ALA A 237 135.00 -14.84 -7.08
CA ALA A 237 136.05 -14.00 -6.51
C ALA A 237 136.68 -14.65 -5.25
N GLU A 238 135.86 -15.22 -4.36
CA GLU A 238 136.30 -15.95 -3.16
C GLU A 238 137.16 -17.15 -3.53
N THR A 239 136.69 -18.03 -4.43
CA THR A 239 137.47 -19.19 -4.88
C THR A 239 138.79 -18.80 -5.56
N ARG A 240 138.79 -17.70 -6.33
CA ARG A 240 140.01 -17.14 -6.92
C ARG A 240 140.97 -16.60 -5.86
N ALA A 241 140.45 -15.92 -4.83
CA ALA A 241 141.24 -15.42 -3.71
C ALA A 241 141.86 -16.58 -2.92
N GLU A 242 141.08 -17.62 -2.59
CA GLU A 242 141.58 -18.82 -1.93
C GLU A 242 142.69 -19.52 -2.74
N PHE A 243 142.54 -19.59 -4.06
CA PHE A 243 143.57 -20.16 -4.93
C PHE A 243 144.86 -19.32 -4.91
N ALA A 244 144.71 -17.99 -4.95
CA ALA A 244 145.84 -17.08 -4.85
C ALA A 244 146.54 -17.22 -3.48
N GLU A 245 145.80 -17.29 -2.38
CA GLU A 245 146.34 -17.52 -1.03
C GLU A 245 147.11 -18.84 -0.96
N ARG A 246 146.54 -19.96 -1.44
CA ARG A 246 147.26 -21.24 -1.52
C ARG A 246 148.54 -21.15 -2.35
N SER A 247 148.51 -20.41 -3.45
CA SER A 247 149.68 -20.20 -4.30
C SER A 247 150.76 -19.41 -3.57
N VAL A 248 150.37 -18.38 -2.82
CA VAL A 248 151.27 -17.60 -1.96
C VAL A 248 151.90 -18.51 -0.91
N THR A 249 151.12 -19.28 -0.14
CA THR A 249 151.66 -20.21 0.87
C THR A 249 152.64 -21.23 0.28
N LYS A 250 152.38 -21.71 -0.93
CA LYS A 250 153.28 -22.64 -1.63
C LYS A 250 154.59 -21.95 -2.05
N LEU A 251 154.51 -20.72 -2.54
CA LEU A 251 155.69 -19.92 -2.89
C LEU A 251 156.49 -19.56 -1.65
N GLU A 252 155.85 -19.16 -0.55
CA GLU A 252 156.48 -18.91 0.76
C GLU A 252 157.26 -20.13 1.24
N LYS A 253 156.64 -21.33 1.21
CA LYS A 253 157.36 -22.57 1.55
C LYS A 253 158.57 -22.82 0.65
N THR A 254 158.44 -22.53 -0.65
CA THR A 254 159.57 -22.69 -1.59
C THR A 254 160.68 -21.68 -1.30
N ILE A 255 160.32 -20.46 -0.87
CA ILE A 255 161.27 -19.45 -0.41
C ILE A 255 161.99 -19.96 0.83
N ASP A 256 161.27 -20.44 1.85
CA ASP A 256 161.88 -21.01 3.06
C ASP A 256 162.85 -22.15 2.74
N ASP A 257 162.44 -23.12 1.89
CA ASP A 257 163.28 -24.24 1.46
C ASP A 257 164.56 -23.74 0.73
N LEU A 258 164.44 -22.71 -0.12
CA LEU A 258 165.58 -22.10 -0.82
C LEU A 258 166.47 -21.28 0.11
N GLU A 259 165.91 -20.60 1.11
CA GLU A 259 166.65 -19.87 2.14
C GLU A 259 167.47 -20.82 3.01
N ASP A 260 166.89 -21.96 3.41
CA ASP A 260 167.59 -23.05 4.10
C ASP A 260 168.74 -23.62 3.25
N GLU A 261 168.49 -23.88 1.96
CA GLU A 261 169.52 -24.33 1.01
C GLU A 261 170.65 -23.29 0.85
N LEU A 262 170.30 -22.01 0.75
CA LEU A 262 171.25 -20.91 0.66
C LEU A 262 172.10 -20.81 1.94
N TYR A 263 171.48 -20.97 3.11
CA TYR A 263 172.18 -20.97 4.38
C TYR A 263 173.15 -22.15 4.49
N ALA A 264 172.72 -23.35 4.08
CA ALA A 264 173.57 -24.53 4.02
C ALA A 264 174.76 -24.34 3.06
N GLN A 265 174.54 -23.70 1.90
CA GLN A 265 175.61 -23.36 0.96
C GLN A 265 176.56 -22.30 1.53
N LYS A 266 176.05 -21.28 2.23
CA LYS A 266 176.90 -20.29 2.92
C LYS A 266 177.78 -20.93 3.99
N LEU A 267 177.24 -21.88 4.77
CA LEU A 267 178.01 -22.64 5.75
C LEU A 267 179.10 -23.49 5.09
N LYS A 268 178.80 -24.16 3.98
CA LYS A 268 179.82 -24.87 3.17
C LYS A 268 180.89 -23.93 2.65
N TYR A 269 180.51 -22.76 2.13
CA TYR A 269 181.47 -21.78 1.62
C TYR A 269 182.36 -21.24 2.73
N LYS A 270 181.79 -21.02 3.92
CA LYS A 270 182.53 -20.61 5.11
C LYS A 270 183.53 -21.69 5.55
N ALA A 271 183.11 -22.95 5.61
CA ALA A 271 183.99 -24.07 5.91
C ALA A 271 185.14 -24.18 4.90
N ILE A 272 184.85 -24.06 3.59
CA ILE A 272 185.88 -24.03 2.54
C ILE A 272 186.81 -22.83 2.70
N SER A 273 186.28 -21.66 3.07
CA SER A 273 187.09 -20.46 3.33
C SER A 273 187.99 -20.62 4.55
N GLU A 274 187.50 -21.23 5.63
CA GLU A 274 188.29 -21.55 6.83
C GLU A 274 189.37 -22.59 6.53
N ASP A 275 189.07 -23.60 5.71
CA ASP A 275 190.06 -24.57 5.20
C ASP A 275 191.11 -23.90 4.31
N LEU A 276 190.71 -22.90 3.49
CA LEU A 276 191.60 -22.13 2.64
C LEU A 276 192.52 -21.21 3.47
N ASP A 277 191.98 -20.57 4.51
CA ASP A 277 192.75 -19.73 5.45
C ASP A 277 193.73 -20.59 6.28
N HIS A 278 193.36 -21.82 6.63
CA HIS A 278 194.29 -22.79 7.21
C HIS A 278 195.40 -23.17 6.24
N ALA A 279 195.07 -23.49 4.98
CA ALA A 279 196.06 -23.82 3.95
C ALA A 279 197.00 -22.64 3.61
N LEU A 280 196.49 -21.40 3.62
CA LEU A 280 197.26 -20.18 3.39
C LEU A 280 198.20 -19.85 4.55
N ASN A 281 197.76 -20.05 5.81
CA ASN A 281 198.60 -19.87 6.99
C ASN A 281 199.71 -20.93 7.09
N ASP A 282 199.45 -22.16 6.64
CA ASP A 282 200.46 -23.22 6.56
C ASP A 282 201.53 -22.91 5.50
N MET A 283 201.17 -22.23 4.39
CA MET A 283 202.13 -21.75 3.37
C MET A 283 202.94 -20.51 3.78
N THR A 284 202.50 -19.78 4.82
CA THR A 284 203.23 -18.58 5.32
C THR A 284 204.08 -18.87 6.56
N SER A 285 204.00 -20.08 7.12
CA SER A 285 204.70 -20.47 8.35
C SER A 285 205.78 -21.57 8.15
N MET A 286 206.11 -21.95 6.92
CA MET A 286 207.28 -22.79 6.58
C MET A 286 207.92 -22.41 5.24
#